data_AF-A0A656JS77-F1
#
_entry.id   AF-A0A656JS77-F1
#
_cell.length_a   1.000
_cell.length_b   1.000
_cell.length_c   1.000
_cell.angle_alpha   90.00
_cell.angle_beta   90.00
_cell.angle_gamma   90.00
#
_symmetry.space_group_name_H-M   'P 1'
#
loop_
_entity.id
_entity.type
_entity.pdbx_description
1 polymer ?
#
loop_
_entity_poly.entity_id
_entity_poly.type
_entity_poly.pdbx_seq_one_letter_code
_entity_poly.pdbx_strand_id
1 'polypeptide(L)'
;MGYSRLVQEVLNIDLPKGETRSDWLQRPLSDTQISYAAEDAVHLAELFAILRPRLSDDKYAWLLDDGAELVANLRREVDPYEVYRDAKLAWKLSRAQLAVLRELCAWREVQARARNLPRNRIVREHSLWPLAKTQPDNLGALARIEDMHPRTVRHDGEFLLELIQTAANVPAAE
;
A
#
# COMPACT_ATOMS: atom_id res chain seq x y z
N MET A 1 13.18 15.12 -7.62
CA MET A 1 13.69 16.18 -6.72
C MET A 1 12.78 16.22 -5.50
N GLY A 2 13.30 16.36 -4.27
CA GLY A 2 12.47 16.49 -3.06
C GLY A 2 12.10 17.94 -2.75
N TYR A 3 11.06 18.17 -1.92
CA TYR A 3 10.54 19.51 -1.62
C TYR A 3 11.59 20.49 -1.07
N SER A 4 12.32 20.13 -0.01
CA SER A 4 13.38 20.98 0.56
C SER A 4 14.44 21.40 -0.47
N ARG A 5 14.83 20.49 -1.37
CA ARG A 5 15.77 20.80 -2.46
C ARG A 5 15.17 21.75 -3.50
N LEU A 6 13.88 21.61 -3.81
CA LEU A 6 13.16 22.51 -4.72
C LEU A 6 13.08 23.92 -4.13
N VAL A 7 12.75 24.05 -2.84
CA VAL A 7 12.71 25.33 -2.11
C VAL A 7 14.09 25.99 -2.12
N GLN A 8 15.15 25.24 -1.82
CA GLN A 8 16.52 25.75 -1.88
C GLN A 8 16.90 26.22 -3.29
N GLU A 9 16.60 25.44 -4.33
CA GLU A 9 17.00 25.76 -5.70
C GLU A 9 16.24 26.96 -6.31
N VAL A 10 14.95 27.10 -5.96
CA VAL A 10 14.09 28.13 -6.57
C VAL A 10 14.04 29.41 -5.73
N LEU A 11 14.02 29.30 -4.41
CA LEU A 11 13.87 30.43 -3.48
C LEU A 11 15.17 30.78 -2.74
N ASN A 12 16.22 29.94 -2.84
CA ASN A 12 17.45 30.08 -2.05
C ASN A 12 17.18 30.07 -0.53
N ILE A 13 16.18 29.29 -0.10
CA ILE A 13 15.79 29.09 1.30
C ILE A 13 16.21 27.69 1.74
N ASP A 14 17.00 27.61 2.81
CA ASP A 14 17.35 26.36 3.46
C ASP A 14 16.28 25.99 4.50
N LEU A 15 15.43 25.01 4.16
CA LEU A 15 14.50 24.46 5.13
C LEU A 15 15.24 23.57 6.16
N PRO A 16 14.96 23.73 7.46
CA PRO A 16 15.55 22.90 8.48
C PRO A 16 15.14 21.43 8.28
N LYS A 17 16.07 20.52 8.58
CA LYS A 17 15.75 19.09 8.63
C LYS A 17 15.06 18.80 9.95
N GLY A 18 13.79 18.42 9.93
CA GLY A 18 13.06 18.14 11.17
C GLY A 18 11.85 17.24 10.95
N GLU A 19 11.37 16.63 12.03
CA GLU A 19 10.06 16.00 12.27
C GLU A 19 9.41 15.11 11.18
N THR A 20 10.09 14.77 10.08
CA THR A 20 9.58 13.88 9.02
C THR A 20 9.18 12.50 9.58
N ARG A 21 9.80 12.08 10.68
CA ARG A 21 9.49 10.84 11.42
C ARG A 21 9.19 11.14 12.89
N SER A 22 8.19 11.97 13.13
CA SER A 22 7.67 12.31 14.46
C SER A 22 6.36 11.58 14.79
N ASP A 23 5.99 11.53 16.07
CA ASP A 23 4.65 11.10 16.46
C ASP A 23 3.64 12.23 16.23
N TRP A 24 3.06 12.26 15.03
CA TRP A 24 2.05 13.23 14.61
C TRP A 24 0.67 13.01 15.26
N LEU A 25 0.49 11.93 16.02
CA LEU A 25 -0.71 11.66 16.80
C LEU A 25 -0.62 12.22 18.23
N GLN A 26 0.59 12.52 18.72
CA GLN A 26 0.79 13.12 20.03
C GLN A 26 0.00 14.42 20.19
N ARG A 27 -0.57 14.67 21.38
CA ARG A 27 -1.16 15.96 21.73
C ARG A 27 -0.70 16.43 23.13
N PRO A 28 -0.36 17.73 23.30
CA PRO A 28 -0.23 18.75 22.24
C PRO A 28 0.97 18.44 21.30
N LEU A 29 0.92 19.00 20.10
CA LEU A 29 2.08 19.00 19.20
C LEU A 29 3.18 19.87 19.81
N SER A 30 4.45 19.53 19.54
CA SER A 30 5.57 20.39 19.89
C SER A 30 5.65 21.61 18.96
N ASP A 31 6.31 22.67 19.41
CA ASP A 31 6.57 23.84 18.55
C ASP A 31 7.38 23.46 17.30
N THR A 32 8.28 22.47 17.41
CA THR A 32 9.04 21.95 16.27
C THR A 32 8.16 21.26 15.24
N GLN A 33 7.16 20.48 15.66
CA GLN A 33 6.19 19.84 14.78
C GLN A 33 5.30 20.89 14.08
N ILE A 34 4.88 21.92 14.81
CA ILE A 34 4.07 23.02 14.23
C ILE A 34 4.87 23.78 13.17
N SER A 35 6.11 24.19 13.48
CA SER A 35 6.98 24.90 12.52
C SER A 35 7.22 24.06 11.27
N TYR A 36 7.61 22.79 11.46
CA TYR A 36 7.88 21.89 10.34
C TYR A 36 6.66 21.69 9.44
N ALA A 37 5.48 21.45 10.02
CA ALA A 37 4.25 21.27 9.23
C ALA A 37 3.86 22.54 8.44
N ALA A 38 4.12 23.73 8.98
CA ALA A 38 3.90 24.99 8.27
C ALA A 38 4.91 25.18 7.12
N GLU A 39 6.18 24.89 7.36
CA GLU A 39 7.26 25.00 6.37
C GLU A 39 7.05 24.08 5.15
N ASP A 40 6.42 22.92 5.34
CA ASP A 40 6.05 21.98 4.27
C ASP A 40 4.97 22.53 3.31
N ALA A 41 4.31 23.66 3.62
CA ALA A 41 3.26 24.25 2.78
C ALA A 41 3.45 25.74 2.46
N VAL A 42 4.10 26.52 3.35
CA VAL A 42 4.13 27.99 3.28
C VAL A 42 4.74 28.52 1.97
N HIS A 43 5.70 27.80 1.38
CA HIS A 43 6.39 28.23 0.16
C HIS A 43 5.76 27.70 -1.14
N LEU A 44 4.75 26.84 -1.09
CA LEU A 44 4.19 26.20 -2.30
C LEU A 44 3.58 27.21 -3.28
N ALA A 45 2.89 28.24 -2.78
CA ALA A 45 2.28 29.26 -3.63
C ALA A 45 3.34 30.13 -4.33
N GLU A 46 4.41 30.48 -3.61
CA GLU A 46 5.54 31.25 -4.15
C GLU A 46 6.30 30.43 -5.21
N LEU A 47 6.58 29.17 -4.91
CA LEU A 47 7.15 28.22 -5.88
C LEU A 47 6.31 28.13 -7.15
N PHE A 48 4.99 28.00 -7.01
CA PHE A 48 4.08 27.93 -8.15
C PHE A 48 4.17 29.19 -9.01
N ALA A 49 4.15 30.38 -8.41
CA ALA A 49 4.24 31.64 -9.14
C ALA A 49 5.55 31.79 -9.94
N ILE A 50 6.66 31.24 -9.45
CA ILE A 50 7.96 31.27 -10.12
C ILE A 50 8.09 30.18 -11.18
N LEU A 51 7.56 28.98 -10.92
CA LEU A 51 7.70 27.83 -11.81
C LEU A 51 6.69 27.86 -12.95
N ARG A 52 5.47 28.35 -12.73
CA ARG A 52 4.40 28.37 -13.75
C ARG A 52 4.81 29.08 -15.05
N PRO A 53 5.44 30.27 -15.03
CA PRO A 53 5.86 30.96 -16.25
C PRO A 53 7.01 30.26 -17.00
N ARG A 54 7.73 29.32 -16.35
CA ARG A 54 8.80 28.53 -16.98
C ARG A 54 8.25 27.38 -17.84
N LEU A 55 6.95 27.10 -17.75
CA LEU A 55 6.28 26.10 -18.56
C LEU A 55 5.62 26.77 -19.77
N SER A 56 5.79 26.16 -20.95
CA SER A 56 4.94 26.48 -22.09
C SER A 56 3.48 26.09 -21.80
N ASP A 57 2.54 26.64 -22.56
CA ASP A 57 1.12 26.32 -22.38
C ASP A 57 0.84 24.82 -22.54
N ASP A 58 1.48 24.16 -23.51
CA ASP A 58 1.38 22.70 -23.70
C ASP A 58 1.86 21.92 -22.46
N LYS A 59 3.01 22.29 -21.89
CA LYS A 59 3.55 21.62 -20.70
C LYS A 59 2.69 21.87 -19.46
N TYR A 60 2.10 23.04 -19.36
CA TYR A 60 1.18 23.34 -18.27
C TYR A 60 -0.11 22.53 -18.38
N ALA A 61 -0.65 22.37 -19.59
CA ALA A 61 -1.79 21.50 -19.83
C ALA A 61 -1.49 20.06 -19.42
N TRP A 62 -0.33 19.51 -19.84
CA TRP A 62 0.08 18.16 -19.43
C TRP A 62 0.20 18.00 -17.91
N LEU A 63 0.75 18.99 -17.22
CA LEU A 63 0.84 18.98 -15.75
C LEU A 63 -0.55 18.90 -15.09
N LEU A 64 -1.53 19.63 -15.63
CA LEU A 64 -2.90 19.59 -15.12
C LEU A 64 -3.58 18.25 -15.41
N ASP A 65 -3.37 17.69 -16.59
CA ASP A 65 -3.90 16.37 -16.97
C ASP A 65 -3.30 15.26 -16.09
N ASP A 66 -1.97 15.24 -15.92
CA ASP A 66 -1.27 14.29 -15.03
C ASP A 66 -1.78 14.42 -13.58
N GLY A 67 -1.97 15.67 -13.11
CA GLY A 67 -2.52 15.96 -11.79
C GLY A 67 -3.95 15.46 -11.63
N ALA A 68 -4.80 15.68 -12.63
CA ALA A 68 -6.19 15.21 -12.64
C ALA A 68 -6.26 13.68 -12.66
N GLU A 69 -5.42 13.01 -13.45
CA GLU A 69 -5.30 11.56 -13.48
C GLU A 69 -4.86 11.02 -12.12
N LEU A 70 -3.85 11.62 -11.48
CA LEU A 70 -3.39 11.22 -10.15
C LEU A 70 -4.51 11.32 -9.10
N VAL A 71 -5.26 12.43 -9.10
CA VAL A 71 -6.42 12.59 -8.20
C VAL A 71 -7.53 11.58 -8.51
N ALA A 72 -7.81 11.31 -9.78
CA ALA A 72 -8.80 10.33 -10.18
C ALA A 72 -8.41 8.91 -9.74
N ASN A 73 -7.13 8.54 -9.90
CA ASN A 73 -6.59 7.25 -9.50
C ASN A 73 -6.63 7.04 -7.98
N LEU A 74 -6.35 8.08 -7.17
CA LEU A 74 -6.44 8.01 -5.71
C LEU A 74 -7.85 7.73 -5.18
N ARG A 75 -8.88 8.11 -5.94
CA ARG A 75 -10.29 7.87 -5.59
C ARG A 75 -10.77 6.48 -6.01
N ARG A 76 -9.99 5.75 -6.80
CA ARG A 76 -10.38 4.43 -7.27
C ARG A 76 -10.24 3.43 -6.12
N GLU A 77 -11.36 2.90 -5.66
CA GLU A 77 -11.34 1.72 -4.81
C GLU A 77 -10.92 0.52 -5.65
N VAL A 78 -9.86 -0.14 -5.22
CA VAL A 78 -9.44 -1.42 -5.81
C VAL A 78 -10.32 -2.50 -5.17
N ASP A 79 -11.02 -3.24 -6.03
CA ASP A 79 -11.71 -4.46 -5.64
C ASP A 79 -10.70 -5.41 -4.97
N PRO A 80 -10.90 -5.83 -3.70
CA PRO A 80 -10.04 -6.81 -3.03
C PRO A 80 -9.73 -8.05 -3.88
N TYR A 81 -10.66 -8.48 -4.73
CA TYR A 81 -10.51 -9.66 -5.60
C TYR A 81 -9.63 -9.42 -6.82
N GLU A 82 -9.21 -8.19 -7.09
CA GLU A 82 -8.31 -7.85 -8.21
C GLU A 82 -6.86 -7.68 -7.75
N VAL A 83 -6.62 -7.53 -6.44
CA VAL A 83 -5.29 -7.29 -5.84
C VAL A 83 -4.27 -8.40 -6.14
N TYR A 84 -4.73 -9.63 -6.38
CA TYR A 84 -3.85 -10.74 -6.71
C TYR A 84 -3.11 -10.58 -8.05
N ARG A 85 -3.59 -9.71 -8.95
CA ARG A 85 -2.96 -9.46 -10.26
C ARG A 85 -1.58 -8.81 -10.13
N ASP A 86 -1.34 -8.08 -9.04
CA ASP A 86 -0.06 -7.46 -8.74
C ASP A 86 0.92 -8.42 -8.04
N ALA A 87 0.48 -9.63 -7.69
CA ALA A 87 1.30 -10.59 -6.97
C ALA A 87 2.41 -11.14 -7.87
N LYS A 88 3.66 -10.99 -7.40
CA LYS A 88 4.84 -11.50 -8.10
C LYS A 88 4.74 -13.02 -8.27
N LEU A 89 5.15 -13.51 -9.45
CA LEU A 89 5.17 -14.93 -9.80
C LEU A 89 3.79 -15.62 -9.81
N ALA A 90 2.67 -14.88 -9.78
CA ALA A 90 1.32 -15.45 -9.88
C ALA A 90 1.13 -16.31 -11.15
N TRP A 91 1.80 -15.94 -12.25
CA TRP A 91 1.79 -16.69 -13.52
C TRP A 91 2.36 -18.12 -13.43
N LYS A 92 3.10 -18.46 -12.36
CA LYS A 92 3.62 -19.82 -12.11
C LYS A 92 2.63 -20.73 -11.37
N LEU A 93 1.48 -20.21 -10.95
CA LEU A 93 0.46 -20.95 -10.23
C LEU A 93 -0.49 -21.64 -11.23
N SER A 94 -0.96 -22.84 -10.87
CA SER A 94 -2.07 -23.47 -11.60
C SER A 94 -3.36 -22.66 -11.40
N ARG A 95 -4.40 -22.92 -12.20
CA ARG A 95 -5.71 -22.25 -12.06
C ARG A 95 -6.28 -22.36 -10.63
N ALA A 96 -6.23 -23.54 -10.03
CA ALA A 96 -6.69 -23.75 -8.66
C ALA A 96 -5.83 -22.98 -7.64
N GLN A 97 -4.51 -22.99 -7.81
CA GLN A 97 -3.59 -22.23 -6.96
C GLN A 97 -3.80 -20.71 -7.10
N LEU A 98 -4.09 -20.23 -8.30
CA LEU A 98 -4.40 -18.83 -8.55
C LEU A 98 -5.73 -18.42 -7.91
N ALA A 99 -6.74 -19.30 -7.92
CA ALA A 99 -7.99 -19.07 -7.19
C ALA A 99 -7.73 -18.92 -5.69
N VAL A 100 -6.93 -19.79 -5.09
CA VAL A 100 -6.50 -19.67 -3.68
C VAL A 100 -5.79 -18.34 -3.42
N LEU A 101 -4.84 -17.96 -4.29
CA LEU A 101 -4.13 -16.68 -4.16
C LEU A 101 -5.09 -15.48 -4.20
N ARG A 102 -6.08 -15.51 -5.11
CA ARG A 102 -7.12 -14.47 -5.22
C ARG A 102 -7.88 -14.30 -3.91
N GLU A 103 -8.39 -15.41 -3.36
CA GLU A 103 -9.16 -15.39 -2.11
C GLU A 103 -8.29 -14.94 -0.93
N LEU A 104 -7.05 -15.39 -0.83
CA LEU A 104 -6.11 -14.97 0.23
C LEU A 104 -5.80 -13.47 0.15
N CYS A 105 -5.55 -12.94 -1.05
CA CYS A 105 -5.31 -11.50 -1.27
C CYS A 105 -6.54 -10.67 -0.90
N ALA A 106 -7.73 -11.09 -1.34
CA ALA A 106 -8.99 -10.41 -1.04
C ALA A 106 -9.28 -10.39 0.46
N TRP A 107 -9.18 -11.56 1.12
CA TRP A 107 -9.35 -11.66 2.56
C TRP A 107 -8.36 -10.78 3.32
N ARG A 108 -7.07 -10.80 2.93
CA ARG A 108 -6.05 -9.97 3.57
C ARG A 108 -6.39 -8.48 3.47
N GLU A 109 -6.89 -8.03 2.33
CA GLU A 109 -7.30 -6.65 2.12
C GLU A 109 -8.50 -6.27 3.01
N VAL A 110 -9.52 -7.12 3.04
CA VAL A 110 -10.72 -6.91 3.87
C VAL A 110 -10.34 -6.88 5.36
N GLN A 111 -9.50 -7.79 5.83
CA GLN A 111 -9.08 -7.83 7.23
C GLN A 111 -8.16 -6.66 7.60
N ALA A 112 -7.27 -6.23 6.71
CA ALA A 112 -6.41 -5.08 6.93
C ALA A 112 -7.25 -3.81 7.16
N ARG A 113 -8.28 -3.59 6.32
CA ARG A 113 -9.23 -2.47 6.45
C ARG A 113 -10.06 -2.60 7.73
N ALA A 114 -10.67 -3.77 7.97
CA ALA A 114 -11.55 -4.00 9.12
C ALA A 114 -10.84 -3.85 10.46
N ARG A 115 -9.58 -4.29 10.56
CA ARG A 115 -8.77 -4.22 11.79
C ARG A 115 -7.96 -2.93 11.90
N ASN A 116 -7.99 -2.06 10.88
CA ASN A 116 -7.14 -0.88 10.75
C ASN A 116 -5.65 -1.22 10.98
N LEU A 117 -5.17 -2.26 10.30
CA LEU A 117 -3.79 -2.73 10.40
C LEU A 117 -3.14 -2.80 9.01
N PRO A 118 -1.82 -2.55 8.90
CA PRO A 118 -1.11 -2.80 7.66
C PRO A 118 -1.29 -4.26 7.19
N ARG A 119 -1.41 -4.48 5.89
CA ARG A 119 -1.59 -5.81 5.27
C ARG A 119 -0.63 -6.87 5.82
N ASN A 120 0.65 -6.50 5.98
CA ASN A 120 1.70 -7.40 6.48
C ASN A 120 1.56 -7.78 7.96
N ARG A 121 0.69 -7.12 8.73
CA ARG A 121 0.32 -7.55 10.09
C ARG A 121 -0.82 -8.56 10.12
N ILE A 122 -1.53 -8.74 9.01
CA ILE A 122 -2.54 -9.79 8.84
C ILE A 122 -1.82 -11.08 8.40
N VAL A 123 -1.33 -11.09 7.16
CA VAL A 123 -0.48 -12.12 6.56
C VAL A 123 0.58 -11.40 5.74
N ARG A 124 1.83 -11.80 5.91
CA ARG A 124 2.95 -11.18 5.20
C ARG A 124 2.89 -11.51 3.71
N GLU A 125 3.27 -10.55 2.89
CA GLU A 125 3.21 -10.67 1.44
C GLU A 125 3.95 -11.89 0.88
N HIS A 126 5.16 -12.18 1.36
CA HIS A 126 5.94 -13.34 0.90
C HIS A 126 5.28 -14.68 1.27
N SER A 127 4.37 -14.74 2.25
CA SER A 127 3.71 -15.98 2.66
C SER A 127 2.52 -16.31 1.75
N LEU A 128 1.96 -15.33 1.03
CA LEU A 128 0.76 -15.54 0.20
C LEU A 128 1.02 -16.52 -0.96
N TRP A 129 2.15 -16.39 -1.64
CA TRP A 129 2.46 -17.28 -2.76
C TRP A 129 2.73 -18.73 -2.30
N PRO A 130 3.55 -18.98 -1.25
CA PRO A 130 3.70 -20.30 -0.66
C PRO A 130 2.37 -20.90 -0.19
N LEU A 131 1.51 -20.13 0.50
CA LEU A 131 0.17 -20.59 0.92
C LEU A 131 -0.65 -21.09 -0.26
N ALA A 132 -0.72 -20.29 -1.32
CA ALA A 132 -1.44 -20.65 -2.54
C ALA A 132 -0.82 -21.86 -3.25
N LYS A 133 0.51 -22.00 -3.20
CA LYS A 133 1.23 -23.08 -3.87
C LYS A 133 1.10 -24.41 -3.14
N THR A 134 1.32 -24.43 -1.82
CA THR A 134 1.40 -25.65 -1.03
C THR A 134 0.05 -26.07 -0.45
N GLN A 135 -0.90 -25.15 -0.34
CA GLN A 135 -2.27 -25.38 0.16
C GLN A 135 -2.29 -26.23 1.44
N PRO A 136 -1.73 -25.71 2.56
CA PRO A 136 -1.70 -26.44 3.81
C PRO A 136 -3.12 -26.83 4.25
N ASP A 137 -3.25 -28.05 4.78
CA ASP A 137 -4.53 -28.67 5.19
C ASP A 137 -4.70 -28.77 6.71
N ASN A 138 -3.68 -28.34 7.47
CA ASN A 138 -3.70 -28.33 8.93
C ASN A 138 -2.83 -27.21 9.51
N LEU A 139 -3.04 -26.87 10.78
CA LEU A 139 -2.33 -25.78 11.46
C LEU A 139 -0.81 -25.99 11.53
N GLY A 140 -0.36 -27.24 11.61
CA GLY A 140 1.07 -27.57 11.62
C GLY A 140 1.74 -27.29 10.28
N ALA A 141 1.08 -27.64 9.17
CA ALA A 141 1.53 -27.30 7.82
C ALA A 141 1.47 -25.78 7.59
N LEU A 142 0.41 -25.12 8.05
CA LEU A 142 0.28 -23.66 7.97
C LEU A 142 1.41 -22.95 8.72
N ALA A 143 1.77 -23.42 9.91
CA ALA A 143 2.85 -22.85 10.72
C ALA A 143 4.25 -23.02 10.11
N ARG A 144 4.44 -23.97 9.18
CA ARG A 144 5.70 -24.20 8.46
C ARG A 144 5.86 -23.31 7.23
N ILE A 145 4.82 -22.57 6.84
CA ILE A 145 4.94 -21.58 5.78
C ILE A 145 5.97 -20.54 6.20
N GLU A 146 6.87 -20.21 5.27
CA GLU A 146 7.91 -19.22 5.49
C GLU A 146 7.31 -17.91 6.01
N ASP A 147 7.92 -17.41 7.08
CA ASP A 147 7.53 -16.18 7.77
C ASP A 147 6.06 -16.12 8.22
N MET A 148 5.42 -17.27 8.43
CA MET A 148 4.11 -17.31 9.07
C MET A 148 4.23 -16.91 10.55
N HIS A 149 3.47 -15.89 10.97
CA HIS A 149 3.53 -15.43 12.35
C HIS A 149 2.67 -16.35 13.25
N PRO A 150 3.17 -16.81 14.43
CA PRO A 150 2.41 -17.70 15.32
C PRO A 150 1.05 -17.13 15.76
N ARG A 151 0.97 -15.80 15.90
CA ARG A 151 -0.29 -15.09 16.17
C ARG A 151 -1.32 -15.29 15.04
N THR A 152 -0.90 -15.21 13.77
CA THR A 152 -1.78 -15.44 12.62
C THR A 152 -2.30 -16.87 12.63
N VAL A 153 -1.44 -17.86 12.85
CA VAL A 153 -1.87 -19.28 12.97
C VAL A 153 -2.90 -19.45 14.09
N ARG A 154 -2.71 -18.81 15.24
CA ARG A 154 -3.63 -18.94 16.38
C ARG A 154 -4.98 -18.27 16.17
N HIS A 155 -5.01 -17.08 15.56
CA HIS A 155 -6.23 -16.28 15.46
C HIS A 155 -6.99 -16.50 14.15
N ASP A 156 -6.27 -16.69 13.05
CA ASP A 156 -6.82 -16.74 11.70
C ASP A 156 -6.59 -18.11 11.03
N GLY A 157 -5.91 -19.05 11.69
CA GLY A 157 -5.44 -20.30 11.07
C GLY A 157 -6.55 -21.19 10.55
N GLU A 158 -7.57 -21.49 11.37
CA GLU A 158 -8.71 -22.31 10.95
C GLU A 158 -9.45 -21.69 9.77
N PHE A 159 -9.70 -20.37 9.82
CA PHE A 159 -10.33 -19.64 8.73
C PHE A 159 -9.49 -19.69 7.45
N LEU A 160 -8.18 -19.54 7.55
CA LEU A 160 -7.27 -19.62 6.40
C LEU A 160 -7.28 -21.01 5.77
N LEU A 161 -7.29 -22.07 6.57
CA LEU A 161 -7.37 -23.45 6.07
C LEU A 161 -8.70 -23.69 5.33
N GLU A 162 -9.81 -23.25 5.91
CA GLU A 162 -11.13 -23.35 5.27
C GLU A 162 -11.21 -22.55 3.97
N LEU A 163 -10.66 -21.33 3.95
CA LEU A 163 -10.60 -20.48 2.77
C LEU A 163 -9.77 -21.14 1.65
N ILE A 164 -8.60 -21.67 1.98
CA ILE A 164 -7.72 -22.38 1.04
C ILE A 164 -8.44 -23.61 0.48
N GLN A 165 -9.05 -24.43 1.34
CA GLN A 165 -9.77 -25.62 0.92
C GLN A 165 -10.95 -25.27 0.02
N THR A 166 -11.74 -24.25 0.36
CA THR A 166 -12.90 -23.83 -0.43
C THR A 166 -12.45 -23.30 -1.80
N ALA A 167 -11.43 -22.43 -1.82
CA ALA A 167 -10.92 -21.81 -3.04
C ALA A 167 -10.26 -22.83 -3.99
N ALA A 168 -9.57 -23.84 -3.45
CA ALA A 168 -8.94 -24.90 -4.24
C ALA A 168 -9.94 -25.77 -4.98
N ASN A 169 -11.17 -25.89 -4.45
CA ASN A 169 -12.25 -26.71 -5.00
C ASN A 169 -13.23 -25.92 -5.88
N VAL A 170 -13.02 -24.62 -6.10
CA VAL A 170 -13.87 -23.83 -6.99
C VAL A 170 -13.80 -24.42 -8.40
N PRO A 171 -14.93 -24.89 -8.97
CA PRO A 171 -14.94 -25.44 -10.31
C PRO A 171 -14.42 -24.41 -11.31
N ALA A 172 -13.84 -24.90 -12.40
CA ALA A 172 -13.60 -24.07 -13.56
C ALA A 172 -14.93 -23.42 -13.99
N ALA A 173 -15.12 -22.13 -13.72
CA ALA A 173 -16.14 -21.36 -14.43
C ALA A 173 -15.86 -21.49 -15.93
N GLU A 174 -16.88 -21.89 -16.71
CA GLU A 174 -16.84 -22.02 -18.17
C GLU A 174 -16.40 -20.71 -18.84
#